data_AF-A0A925WGA9-F1
#
_entry.id   AF-A0A925WGA9-F1
#
_cell.length_a   1.000
_cell.length_b   1.000
_cell.length_c   1.000
_cell.angle_alpha   90.00
_cell.angle_beta   90.00
_cell.angle_gamma   90.00
#
_symmetry.space_group_name_H-M   'P 1'
#
loop_
_entity.id
_entity.type
_entity.pdbx_description
1 polymer ?
#
loop_
_entity_poly.entity_id
_entity_poly.type
_entity_poly.pdbx_seq_one_letter_code
_entity_poly.pdbx_strand_id
1 'polypeptide(L)'
;HNPNTAKFKQFRQGLDQLLQEGVIQALYLRNSSVKTPLLAAVGPLQFEVVQYRLESEYGAESRLESAPWKVVRWLPPEIKEEQLDALSLPTGARIAYDLGKNPVVLFENDWSANYFSETNKGVALSALPVQTARE
;
A
#
# COMPACT_ATOMS: atom_id res chain seq x y z
N HIS A 1 9.96 3.26 -9.55
CA HIS A 1 11.33 2.69 -9.62
C HIS A 1 12.34 3.78 -9.97
N ASN A 2 13.64 3.54 -9.75
CA ASN A 2 14.71 4.48 -10.07
C ASN A 2 15.37 4.09 -11.41
N PRO A 3 15.44 4.99 -12.41
CA PRO A 3 15.97 4.67 -13.74
C PRO A 3 17.51 4.60 -13.78
N ASN A 4 18.20 5.13 -12.77
CA ASN A 4 19.65 5.22 -12.72
C ASN A 4 20.25 4.41 -11.56
N THR A 5 20.75 3.21 -11.84
CA THR A 5 21.30 2.29 -10.84
C THR A 5 22.36 2.90 -9.92
N ALA A 6 23.15 3.88 -10.39
CA ALA A 6 24.16 4.55 -9.58
C ALA A 6 23.57 5.42 -8.45
N LYS A 7 22.30 5.82 -8.56
CA LYS A 7 21.56 6.62 -7.57
C LYS A 7 20.60 5.80 -6.72
N PHE A 8 20.62 4.47 -6.85
CA PHE A 8 19.69 3.59 -6.17
C PHE A 8 19.77 3.67 -4.64
N LYS A 9 20.98 3.85 -4.08
CA LYS A 9 21.17 3.98 -2.63
C LYS A 9 20.51 5.26 -2.09
N GLN A 10 20.71 6.38 -2.78
CA GLN A 10 20.09 7.67 -2.43
C GLN A 10 18.58 7.61 -2.59
N PHE A 11 18.09 7.02 -3.70
CA PHE A 11 16.67 6.78 -3.92
C PHE A 11 16.03 6.02 -2.75
N ARG A 12 16.64 4.89 -2.35
CA ARG A 12 16.13 4.09 -1.24
C ARG A 12 16.11 4.87 0.06
N GLN A 13 17.20 5.57 0.40
CA GLN A 13 17.29 6.36 1.62
C GLN A 13 16.23 7.47 1.67
N GLY A 14 16.04 8.20 0.57
CA GLY A 14 15.02 9.24 0.49
C GLY A 14 13.60 8.69 0.56
N LEU A 15 13.34 7.56 -0.12
CA LEU A 15 12.03 6.92 -0.07
C LEU A 15 11.70 6.45 1.35
N ASP A 16 12.66 5.82 2.03
CA ASP A 16 12.50 5.35 3.40
C ASP A 16 12.18 6.52 4.36
N GLN A 17 12.84 7.68 4.19
CA GLN A 17 12.55 8.87 5.00
C GLN A 17 11.16 9.45 4.70
N LEU A 18 10.77 9.59 3.43
CA LEU A 18 9.45 10.10 3.05
C LEU A 18 8.30 9.21 3.54
N LEU A 19 8.54 7.89 3.61
CA LEU A 19 7.61 6.93 4.22
C LEU A 19 7.50 7.15 5.74
N GLN A 20 8.61 7.40 6.44
CA GLN A 20 8.61 7.70 7.87
C GLN A 20 7.88 9.01 8.21
N GLU A 21 7.99 10.01 7.33
CA GLU A 21 7.27 11.28 7.45
C GLU A 21 5.76 11.15 7.18
N GLY A 22 5.31 10.02 6.61
CA GLY A 22 3.90 9.74 6.34
C GLY A 22 3.35 10.47 5.11
N VAL A 23 4.22 10.98 4.22
CA VAL A 23 3.81 11.64 2.97
C VAL A 23 3.04 10.66 2.08
N ILE A 24 3.49 9.41 2.07
CA ILE A 24 2.89 8.26 1.39
C ILE A 24 2.99 7.03 2.30
N GLN A 25 2.25 5.98 1.97
CA GLN A 25 2.30 4.70 2.66
C GLN A 25 2.92 3.63 1.76
N ALA A 26 3.58 2.64 2.38
CA ALA A 26 4.04 1.44 1.71
C ALA A 26 3.16 0.25 2.09
N LEU A 27 2.76 -0.52 1.07
CA LEU A 27 2.01 -1.76 1.19
C LEU A 27 2.83 -2.91 0.59
N TYR A 28 2.74 -4.08 1.19
CA TYR A 28 3.49 -5.27 0.77
C TYR A 28 2.51 -6.37 0.42
N LEU A 29 2.47 -6.77 -0.85
CA LEU A 29 1.57 -7.82 -1.32
C LEU A 29 1.80 -9.14 -0.56
N ARG A 30 0.71 -9.72 -0.06
CA ARG A 30 0.72 -11.05 0.55
C ARG A 30 1.19 -12.06 -0.49
N ASN A 31 2.07 -12.97 -0.09
CA ASN A 31 2.64 -14.04 -0.93
C ASN A 31 3.44 -13.55 -2.16
N SER A 32 3.88 -12.29 -2.20
CA SER A 32 4.78 -11.82 -3.26
C SER A 32 6.23 -12.24 -2.99
N SER A 33 6.83 -12.97 -3.94
CA SER A 33 8.27 -13.28 -3.92
C SER A 33 9.13 -12.02 -4.09
N VAL A 34 8.57 -10.99 -4.73
CA VAL A 34 9.24 -9.71 -4.96
C VAL A 34 8.87 -8.73 -3.84
N LYS A 35 9.88 -8.27 -3.10
CA LYS A 35 9.72 -7.31 -1.99
C LYS A 35 9.67 -5.84 -2.43
N THR A 36 9.12 -5.57 -3.61
CA THR A 36 8.93 -4.19 -4.07
C THR A 36 7.71 -3.61 -3.35
N PRO A 37 7.85 -2.52 -2.58
CA PRO A 37 6.71 -1.90 -1.91
C PRO A 37 5.77 -1.28 -2.95
N LEU A 38 4.48 -1.51 -2.76
CA LEU A 38 3.42 -0.76 -3.44
C LEU A 38 3.21 0.55 -2.68
N LEU A 39 3.34 1.68 -3.37
CA LEU A 39 3.12 2.99 -2.75
C LEU A 39 1.63 3.36 -2.82
N ALA A 40 1.07 3.79 -1.69
CA ALA A 40 -0.32 4.20 -1.56
C ALA A 40 -0.41 5.63 -1.02
N ALA A 41 -1.39 6.37 -1.53
CA ALA A 41 -1.66 7.75 -1.15
C ALA A 41 -3.16 8.03 -1.20
N VAL A 42 -3.60 9.07 -0.49
CA VAL A 42 -5.00 9.54 -0.51
C VAL A 42 -5.29 10.30 -1.82
N GLY A 43 -4.30 11.02 -2.35
CA GLY A 43 -4.44 11.78 -3.58
C GLY A 43 -3.18 11.79 -4.45
N PRO A 44 -3.32 12.08 -5.76
CA PRO A 44 -2.22 12.02 -6.73
C PRO A 44 -1.06 12.97 -6.40
N LEU A 45 -1.37 14.16 -5.86
CA LEU A 45 -0.37 15.17 -5.50
C LEU A 45 0.70 14.65 -4.54
N GLN A 46 0.36 13.71 -3.65
CA GLN A 46 1.33 13.13 -2.72
C GLN A 46 2.44 12.37 -3.44
N PHE A 47 2.12 11.70 -4.56
CA PHE A 47 3.12 11.03 -5.37
C PHE A 47 4.04 12.04 -6.08
N GLU A 48 3.47 13.13 -6.59
CA GLU A 48 4.24 14.22 -7.22
C GLU A 48 5.21 14.88 -6.21
N VAL A 49 4.74 15.14 -4.98
CA VAL A 49 5.56 15.66 -3.88
C VAL A 49 6.72 14.71 -3.57
N VAL A 50 6.46 13.40 -3.52
CA VAL A 50 7.52 12.39 -3.28
C VAL A 50 8.55 12.40 -4.40
N GLN A 51 8.13 12.40 -5.67
CA GLN A 51 9.08 12.46 -6.79
C GLN A 51 9.93 13.72 -6.75
N TYR A 52 9.30 14.88 -6.51
CA TYR A 52 9.99 16.16 -6.41
C TYR A 52 11.02 16.18 -5.27
N ARG A 53 10.65 15.67 -4.08
CA ARG A 53 11.56 15.62 -2.93
C ARG A 53 12.70 14.63 -3.13
N LEU A 54 12.44 13.46 -3.73
CA LEU A 54 13.50 12.51 -4.08
C LEU A 54 14.55 13.13 -5.01
N GLU A 55 14.11 13.90 -6.01
CA GLU A 55 15.01 14.58 -6.93
C GLU A 55 15.76 15.74 -6.26
N SER A 56 15.04 16.62 -5.56
CA SER A 56 15.61 17.85 -4.99
C SER A 56 16.46 17.62 -3.73
N GLU A 57 16.04 16.76 -2.81
CA GLU A 57 16.73 16.53 -1.54
C GLU A 57 17.80 15.43 -1.64
N TYR A 58 17.60 14.43 -2.52
CA TYR A 58 18.48 13.26 -2.60
C TYR A 58 19.17 13.10 -3.96
N GLY A 59 18.88 13.97 -4.94
CA GLY A 59 19.44 13.86 -6.30
C GLY A 59 19.06 12.55 -6.98
N ALA A 60 17.89 12.00 -6.63
CA ALA A 60 17.43 10.68 -7.04
C ALA A 60 16.19 10.81 -7.93
N GLU A 61 16.40 10.74 -9.24
CA GLU A 61 15.30 10.65 -10.21
C GLU A 61 14.45 9.40 -9.94
N SER A 62 13.13 9.51 -10.12
CA SER A 62 12.20 8.40 -9.92
C SER A 62 11.07 8.42 -10.93
N ARG A 63 10.60 7.23 -11.32
CA ARG A 63 9.43 7.02 -12.17
C ARG A 63 8.34 6.29 -11.39
N LEU A 64 7.11 6.75 -11.52
CA LEU A 64 5.93 6.07 -11.02
C LEU A 64 5.40 5.06 -12.03
N GLU A 65 4.92 3.94 -11.52
CA GLU A 65 4.17 2.94 -12.29
C GLU A 65 2.83 2.76 -11.59
N SER A 66 1.74 2.97 -12.33
CA SER A 66 0.39 2.83 -11.79
C SER A 66 0.09 1.37 -11.52
N ALA A 67 -0.36 1.09 -10.30
CA ALA A 67 -0.93 -0.20 -9.95
C ALA A 67 -2.41 -0.27 -10.37
N PRO A 68 -2.98 -1.46 -10.59
CA PRO A 68 -4.38 -1.62 -11.02
C PRO A 68 -5.39 -1.34 -9.90
N TRP A 69 -4.95 -1.11 -8.66
CA TRP A 69 -5.83 -0.89 -7.51
C TRP A 69 -6.02 0.59 -7.23
N LYS A 70 -7.28 0.97 -7.02
CA LYS A 70 -7.70 2.35 -6.70
C LYS A 70 -8.26 2.50 -5.29
N VAL A 71 -8.64 1.38 -4.68
CA VAL A 71 -9.31 1.36 -3.38
C VAL A 71 -8.56 0.42 -2.45
N VAL A 72 -8.25 0.92 -1.25
CA VAL A 72 -7.63 0.14 -0.17
C VAL A 72 -8.60 0.12 1.01
N ARG A 73 -8.76 -1.05 1.63
CA ARG A 73 -9.50 -1.20 2.89
C ARG A 73 -8.72 -2.08 3.85
N TRP A 74 -8.66 -1.68 5.11
CA TRP A 74 -8.09 -2.47 6.19
C TRP A 74 -9.05 -3.55 6.63
N LEU A 75 -8.51 -4.75 6.83
CA LEU A 75 -9.19 -5.86 7.49
C LEU A 75 -9.04 -5.70 9.02
N PRO A 76 -9.85 -6.43 9.82
CA PRO A 76 -9.68 -6.44 11.27
C PRO A 76 -8.25 -6.90 11.63
N PRO A 77 -7.50 -6.17 12.48
CA PRO A 77 -6.13 -6.52 12.87
C PRO A 77 -5.97 -7.93 13.43
N GLU A 78 -6.99 -8.42 14.11
CA GLU A 78 -7.05 -9.72 14.77
C GLU A 78 -7.38 -10.89 13.83
N ILE A 79 -7.60 -10.63 12.53
CA ILE A 79 -7.87 -11.69 11.55
C ILE A 79 -6.66 -12.63 11.43
N LYS A 80 -6.93 -13.94 11.52
CA LYS A 80 -5.89 -14.97 11.43
C LYS A 80 -5.56 -15.31 9.98
N GLU A 81 -4.39 -15.90 9.76
CA GLU A 81 -3.91 -16.28 8.43
C GLU A 81 -4.86 -17.29 7.76
N GLU A 82 -5.39 -18.25 8.52
CA GLU A 82 -6.35 -19.24 8.00
C GLU A 82 -7.68 -18.59 7.57
N GLN A 83 -8.07 -17.49 8.23
CA GLN A 83 -9.26 -16.72 7.86
C GLN A 83 -8.99 -15.90 6.59
N LEU A 84 -7.78 -15.37 6.42
CA LEU A 84 -7.37 -14.67 5.20
C LEU A 84 -7.40 -15.61 3.99
N ASP A 85 -6.98 -16.86 4.15
CA ASP A 85 -7.05 -17.88 3.09
C ASP A 85 -8.48 -18.30 2.74
N ALA A 86 -9.40 -18.19 3.70
CA ALA A 86 -10.82 -18.51 3.49
C ALA A 86 -11.62 -17.35 2.85
N LEU A 87 -11.03 -16.15 2.69
CA LEU A 87 -11.74 -15.00 2.11
C LEU A 87 -12.06 -15.22 0.63
N SER A 88 -13.30 -14.91 0.26
CA SER A 88 -13.70 -14.85 -1.15
C SER A 88 -13.33 -13.48 -1.72
N LEU A 89 -12.19 -13.41 -2.42
CA LEU A 89 -11.72 -12.19 -3.06
C LEU A 89 -12.37 -11.99 -4.44
N PRO A 90 -12.88 -10.77 -4.75
CA PRO A 90 -13.25 -10.42 -6.10
C PRO A 90 -12.06 -10.58 -7.07
N THR A 91 -12.35 -10.81 -8.35
CA THR A 91 -11.33 -10.82 -9.40
C THR A 91 -10.50 -9.54 -9.36
N GLY A 92 -9.17 -9.68 -9.49
CA GLY A 92 -8.25 -8.55 -9.44
C GLY A 92 -7.89 -8.07 -8.03
N ALA A 93 -8.68 -8.39 -7.01
CA ALA A 93 -8.37 -8.01 -5.63
C ALA A 93 -7.14 -8.78 -5.09
N ARG A 94 -6.39 -8.14 -4.20
CA ARG A 94 -5.22 -8.74 -3.54
C ARG A 94 -5.16 -8.36 -2.08
N ILE A 95 -4.63 -9.27 -1.26
CA ILE A 95 -4.29 -8.97 0.13
C ILE A 95 -2.87 -8.41 0.16
N ALA A 96 -2.65 -7.40 0.99
CA ALA A 96 -1.35 -6.83 1.30
C ALA A 96 -1.26 -6.52 2.80
N TYR A 97 -0.09 -6.06 3.24
CA TYR A 97 0.13 -5.59 4.60
C TYR A 97 0.71 -4.18 4.57
N ASP A 98 0.27 -3.34 5.50
CA ASP A 98 0.90 -2.04 5.73
C ASP A 98 2.20 -2.17 6.55
N LEU A 99 2.85 -1.04 6.84
CA LEU A 99 4.07 -1.01 7.67
C LEU A 99 3.85 -1.52 9.10
N GLY A 100 2.63 -1.40 9.62
CA GLY A 100 2.21 -1.92 10.93
C GLY A 100 1.89 -3.41 10.92
N LYS A 101 2.07 -4.10 9.78
CA LYS A 101 1.66 -5.49 9.54
C LYS A 101 0.14 -5.70 9.66
N ASN A 102 -0.65 -4.64 9.52
CA ASN A 102 -2.10 -4.80 9.46
C ASN A 102 -2.49 -5.29 8.06
N PRO A 103 -3.38 -6.30 7.97
CA PRO A 103 -3.84 -6.81 6.70
C PRO A 103 -4.75 -5.79 6.00
N VAL A 104 -4.55 -5.61 4.70
CA VAL A 104 -5.37 -4.77 3.84
C VAL A 104 -5.78 -5.53 2.59
N VAL A 105 -6.93 -5.15 2.02
CA VAL A 105 -7.36 -5.61 0.69
C VAL A 105 -7.28 -4.45 -0.29
N LEU A 106 -6.66 -4.73 -1.43
CA LEU A 106 -6.52 -3.85 -2.57
C LEU A 106 -7.60 -4.21 -3.59
N PHE A 107 -8.32 -3.21 -4.06
CA PHE A 107 -9.48 -3.32 -4.94
C PHE A 107 -9.30 -2.42 -6.17
N GLU A 108 -9.73 -2.90 -7.33
CA GLU A 108 -9.63 -2.14 -8.59
C GLU A 108 -10.58 -0.93 -8.58
N ASN A 109 -11.70 -1.03 -7.86
CA ASN A 109 -12.74 -0.01 -7.77
C ASN A 109 -13.65 -0.23 -6.55
N ASP A 110 -14.49 0.76 -6.21
CA ASP A 110 -15.42 0.68 -5.08
C ASP A 110 -16.46 -0.44 -5.21
N TRP A 111 -16.88 -0.78 -6.42
CA TRP A 111 -17.81 -1.89 -6.64
C TRP A 111 -17.22 -3.21 -6.14
N SER A 112 -15.95 -3.49 -6.45
CA SER A 112 -15.28 -4.70 -5.98
C SER A 112 -15.12 -4.74 -4.45
N ALA A 113 -14.94 -3.58 -3.80
CA ALA A 113 -14.91 -3.49 -2.34
C ALA A 113 -16.28 -3.76 -1.71
N ASN A 114 -17.35 -3.26 -2.33
CA ASN A 114 -18.72 -3.52 -1.90
C ASN A 114 -19.09 -5.00 -2.08
N TYR A 115 -18.78 -5.58 -3.25
CA TYR A 115 -19.01 -6.99 -3.52
C TYR A 115 -18.28 -7.90 -2.51
N PHE A 116 -17.04 -7.57 -2.15
CA PHE A 116 -16.33 -8.28 -1.08
C PHE A 116 -17.10 -8.24 0.24
N SER A 117 -17.65 -7.06 0.61
CA SER A 117 -18.40 -6.88 1.86
C SER A 117 -19.71 -7.68 1.88
N GLU A 118 -20.37 -7.81 0.73
CA GLU A 118 -21.58 -8.63 0.57
C GLU A 118 -21.29 -10.14 0.62
N THR A 119 -20.15 -10.56 0.06
CA THR A 119 -19.76 -11.98 -0.02
C THR A 119 -19.20 -12.47 1.31
N ASN A 120 -18.37 -11.66 1.97
CA ASN A 120 -17.69 -12.01 3.22
C ASN A 120 -18.41 -11.38 4.41
N LYS A 121 -19.70 -11.72 4.58
CA LYS A 121 -20.53 -11.21 5.67
C LYS A 121 -19.88 -11.54 7.02
N GLY A 122 -19.56 -10.51 7.81
CA GLY A 122 -18.89 -10.64 9.10
C GLY A 122 -17.44 -10.16 9.12
N VAL A 123 -16.86 -9.82 7.96
CA VAL A 123 -15.55 -9.18 7.89
C VAL A 123 -15.73 -7.68 7.70
N ALA A 124 -15.52 -6.91 8.76
CA ALA A 124 -15.64 -5.46 8.72
C ALA A 124 -14.42 -4.84 8.01
N LEU A 125 -14.69 -4.05 6.97
CA LEU A 125 -13.67 -3.28 6.27
C LEU A 125 -13.59 -1.85 6.81
N SER A 126 -12.37 -1.34 7.02
CA SER A 126 -12.13 0.06 7.37
C SER A 126 -11.50 0.83 6.19
N ALA A 127 -11.96 2.05 5.96
CA ALA A 127 -11.34 2.97 4.99
C ALA A 127 -10.11 3.69 5.54
N LEU A 128 -9.93 3.66 6.86
CA LEU A 128 -8.81 4.30 7.55
C LEU A 128 -7.85 3.23 8.11
N PRO A 129 -6.55 3.53 8.16
CA PRO A 129 -5.60 2.67 8.85
C PRO A 129 -6.00 2.53 10.31
N VAL A 130 -5.65 1.38 10.88
CA VAL A 130 -5.86 1.12 12.31
C VAL A 130 -5.02 2.15 13.07
N GLN A 131 -5.67 2.92 13.94
CA GLN A 131 -4.97 3.85 14.81
C GLN A 131 -4.21 3.02 15.84
N THR A 132 -2.98 2.64 15.52
CA THR A 132 -2.04 2.21 16.54
C THR A 132 -1.78 3.45 17.39
N ALA A 133 -2.25 3.46 18.64
CA ALA A 133 -1.86 4.48 19.59
C ALA A 133 -0.33 4.58 19.53
N ARG A 134 0.18 5.75 19.16
CA ARG A 134 1.60 6.04 19.29
C ARG A 134 1.88 6.05 20.79
N GLU A 135 2.45 4.96 21.30
CA GLU A 135 3.08 4.94 22.62
C GLU A 135 4.31 5.86 22.64
#